data_AF-A0A485LY14-F1
#
_entry.id   AF-A0A485LY14-F1
#
_cell.length_a   1.000
_cell.length_b   1.000
_cell.length_c   1.000
_cell.angle_alpha   90.00
_cell.angle_beta   90.00
_cell.angle_gamma   90.00
#
_symmetry.space_group_name_H-M   'P 1'
#
loop_
_entity.id
_entity.type
_entity.pdbx_description
1 polymer ?
#
loop_
_entity_poly.entity_id
_entity_poly.type
_entity_poly.pdbx_seq_one_letter_code
_entity_poly.pdbx_strand_id
1 'polypeptide(L)'
;MDFFVRHCKILCILIPSILFIAHNAYAKTASQVFEAVSSSIVIILALDANGDTKGLGSGVILSEGVVATNYHVIQEAKKVKVVHQGKEYLATLQHYDWDRDVCTLSVSGFRAPVVVIGDTNHLKIGAQVYAIGAPQGLELTLTEGIISSLRKVEGGHYIQTTAAISPGSSGGGLFDEQGHLLGLTSFYIAESQSLNFAVPIEWIKELPKRHIAEAKETESSLYWINKALLLEKNEDWPALVHHSLCWTKAKPEDAVSWFSLGFAYNKIGHVDNAIEAFSKALSLDSNYALAWHNIGVMYGLSEQNEKAIEAFLQELRVNPEESAGAWYGLGVAYRGLGQTQKSIEAFRESLRINPDDALAWSLLGFAYDTTHQTEKAINAFLQSLRINTDDSMVWHKLGNLYGISKQYGKAIEAFLQVLRIDPNDASAMYNLGLAYSLSGQKGQAMDVYKQLKNLNPEKANEFFEKAILP
;
A
#
# COMPACT_ATOMS: atom_id res chain seq x y z
N MET A 1 13.49 -74.77 -44.87
CA MET A 1 12.45 -75.53 -44.15
C MET A 1 12.45 -75.05 -42.72
N ASP A 2 11.40 -74.33 -42.36
CA ASP A 2 10.71 -74.43 -41.08
C ASP A 2 11.43 -74.08 -39.75
N PHE A 3 10.90 -72.97 -39.20
CA PHE A 3 10.27 -72.87 -37.88
C PHE A 3 11.04 -72.26 -36.69
N PHE A 4 10.30 -71.34 -36.04
CA PHE A 4 10.36 -70.87 -34.65
C PHE A 4 11.43 -69.84 -34.23
N VAL A 5 11.03 -68.56 -34.23
CA VAL A 5 11.38 -67.67 -33.12
C VAL A 5 10.11 -66.98 -32.60
N ARG A 6 9.86 -67.20 -31.31
CA ARG A 6 8.72 -66.78 -30.50
C ARG A 6 8.68 -65.27 -30.26
N HIS A 7 7.45 -64.80 -30.09
CA HIS A 7 7.05 -63.45 -29.71
C HIS A 7 7.65 -62.98 -28.38
N CYS A 8 8.13 -61.74 -28.34
CA CYS A 8 8.20 -60.94 -27.12
C CYS A 8 7.54 -59.59 -27.41
N LYS A 9 6.36 -59.35 -26.82
CA LYS A 9 5.60 -58.10 -26.92
C LYS A 9 6.28 -57.05 -26.03
N ILE A 10 6.81 -55.99 -26.63
CA ILE A 10 7.13 -54.75 -25.90
C ILE A 10 5.92 -53.82 -26.06
N LEU A 11 5.25 -53.56 -24.95
CA LEU A 11 4.11 -52.66 -24.83
C LEU A 11 4.65 -51.22 -24.78
N CYS A 12 4.69 -50.51 -25.91
CA CYS A 12 4.96 -49.07 -25.93
C CYS A 12 3.70 -48.31 -25.47
N ILE A 13 3.69 -47.89 -24.21
CA ILE A 13 2.71 -46.92 -23.70
C ILE A 13 3.14 -45.53 -24.17
N LEU A 14 2.48 -45.01 -25.21
CA LEU A 14 2.55 -43.61 -25.61
C LEU A 14 1.72 -42.79 -24.62
N ILE A 15 2.38 -42.07 -23.71
CA ILE A 15 1.77 -41.02 -22.90
C ILE A 15 1.86 -39.73 -23.74
N PRO A 16 0.76 -39.11 -24.17
CA PRO A 16 0.83 -37.81 -24.81
C PRO A 16 1.15 -36.77 -23.74
N SER A 17 2.37 -36.23 -23.78
CA SER A 17 2.78 -35.08 -22.99
C SER A 17 1.99 -33.85 -23.47
N ILE A 18 0.91 -33.53 -22.78
CA ILE A 18 0.21 -32.26 -22.94
C ILE A 18 1.15 -31.17 -22.41
N LEU A 19 1.85 -30.49 -23.32
CA LEU A 19 2.53 -29.23 -23.00
C LEU A 19 1.45 -28.21 -22.62
N PHE A 20 1.31 -27.95 -21.31
CA PHE A 20 0.66 -26.75 -20.84
C PHE A 20 1.55 -25.56 -21.22
N ILE A 21 1.20 -24.88 -22.31
CA ILE A 21 1.75 -23.56 -22.62
C ILE A 21 1.16 -22.60 -21.57
N ALA A 22 1.93 -22.35 -20.51
CA ALA A 22 1.64 -21.27 -19.58
C ALA A 22 1.59 -19.96 -20.39
N HIS A 23 0.40 -19.42 -20.57
CA HIS A 23 0.24 -18.07 -21.09
C HIS A 23 0.72 -17.12 -19.99
N ASN A 24 1.94 -16.62 -20.13
CA ASN A 24 2.36 -15.47 -19.33
C ASN A 24 1.44 -14.30 -19.72
N ALA A 25 0.52 -13.94 -18.83
CA ALA A 25 -0.29 -12.74 -18.98
C ALA A 25 0.64 -11.54 -18.84
N TYR A 26 1.03 -10.96 -19.98
CA TYR A 26 1.83 -9.75 -20.01
C TYR A 26 0.92 -8.54 -19.74
N ALA A 27 1.37 -7.59 -18.93
CA ALA A 27 0.68 -6.32 -18.70
C ALA A 27 0.46 -5.60 -20.04
N LYS A 28 -0.76 -5.10 -20.29
CA LYS A 28 -1.00 -4.34 -21.53
C LYS A 28 -0.35 -2.96 -21.41
N THR A 29 0.12 -2.44 -22.54
CA THR A 29 0.55 -1.05 -22.65
C THR A 29 -0.65 -0.10 -22.55
N ALA A 30 -0.41 1.17 -22.20
CA ALA A 30 -1.43 2.21 -22.13
C ALA A 30 -2.31 2.28 -23.40
N SER A 31 -1.68 2.21 -24.59
CA SER A 31 -2.39 2.22 -25.88
C SER A 31 -3.29 0.99 -26.05
N GLN A 32 -2.83 -0.18 -25.63
CA GLN A 32 -3.62 -1.43 -25.72
C GLN A 32 -4.80 -1.42 -24.74
N VAL A 33 -4.64 -0.83 -23.55
CA VAL A 33 -5.76 -0.62 -22.62
C VAL A 33 -6.78 0.32 -23.25
N PHE A 34 -6.33 1.46 -23.80
CA PHE A 34 -7.22 2.42 -24.44
C PHE A 34 -7.98 1.85 -25.64
N GLU A 35 -7.32 1.13 -26.54
CA GLU A 35 -7.95 0.45 -27.66
C GLU A 35 -8.99 -0.58 -27.20
N ALA A 36 -8.72 -1.28 -26.10
CA ALA A 36 -9.62 -2.31 -25.58
C ALA A 36 -10.91 -1.74 -24.95
N VAL A 37 -10.87 -0.53 -24.38
CA VAL A 37 -11.99 -0.02 -23.56
C VAL A 37 -12.61 1.29 -24.05
N SER A 38 -11.95 2.05 -24.92
CA SER A 38 -12.44 3.36 -25.39
C SER A 38 -13.82 3.31 -26.04
N SER A 39 -14.14 2.23 -26.77
CA SER A 39 -15.47 2.01 -27.34
C SER A 39 -16.57 1.75 -26.31
N SER A 40 -16.20 1.53 -25.05
CA SER A 40 -17.13 1.30 -23.94
C SER A 40 -17.29 2.55 -23.07
N ILE A 41 -16.67 3.67 -23.45
CA ILE A 41 -16.79 4.98 -22.80
C ILE A 41 -17.70 5.90 -23.61
N VAL A 42 -18.51 6.68 -22.93
CA VAL A 42 -19.46 7.63 -23.51
C VAL A 42 -19.33 9.00 -22.87
N ILE A 43 -19.85 10.03 -23.53
CA ILE A 43 -20.02 11.37 -22.96
C ILE A 43 -21.44 11.48 -22.39
N ILE A 44 -21.57 12.10 -21.22
CA ILE A 44 -22.84 12.39 -20.55
C ILE A 44 -23.13 13.88 -20.64
N LEU A 45 -24.28 14.24 -21.18
CA LEU A 45 -24.81 15.61 -21.21
C LEU A 45 -26.00 15.71 -20.24
N ALA A 46 -25.85 16.49 -19.18
CA ALA A 46 -26.92 16.85 -18.27
C ALA A 46 -27.51 18.19 -18.68
N LEU A 47 -28.77 18.18 -19.10
CA LEU A 47 -29.47 19.33 -19.67
C LEU A 47 -30.57 19.82 -18.73
N ASP A 48 -30.81 21.14 -18.71
CA ASP A 48 -31.98 21.71 -18.04
C ASP A 48 -33.29 21.54 -18.84
N ALA A 49 -34.37 22.16 -18.38
CA ALA A 49 -35.67 22.10 -19.04
C ALA A 49 -35.67 22.74 -20.44
N ASN A 50 -34.81 23.75 -20.66
CA ASN A 50 -34.68 24.49 -21.91
C ASN A 50 -33.77 23.78 -22.92
N GLY A 51 -32.97 22.81 -22.44
CA GLY A 51 -32.03 22.03 -23.25
C GLY A 51 -30.60 22.55 -23.18
N ASP A 52 -30.30 23.50 -22.28
CA ASP A 52 -28.95 24.01 -22.07
C ASP A 52 -28.15 23.03 -21.19
N THR A 53 -26.86 22.84 -21.51
CA THR A 53 -25.97 21.96 -20.75
C THR A 53 -25.67 22.57 -19.38
N LYS A 54 -26.12 21.89 -18.32
CA LYS A 54 -25.84 22.21 -16.90
C LYS A 54 -24.70 21.38 -16.32
N GLY A 55 -24.54 20.17 -16.81
CA GLY A 55 -23.48 19.26 -16.38
C GLY A 55 -22.91 18.50 -17.57
N LEU A 56 -21.64 18.19 -17.47
CA LEU A 56 -20.88 17.47 -18.48
C LEU A 56 -19.99 16.46 -17.78
N GLY A 57 -20.06 15.22 -18.25
CA GLY A 57 -19.29 14.13 -17.69
C GLY A 57 -19.05 13.04 -18.71
N SER A 58 -18.58 11.92 -18.22
CA SER A 58 -18.31 10.70 -18.95
C SER A 58 -19.12 9.56 -18.33
N GLY A 59 -19.25 8.45 -19.05
CA GLY A 59 -19.95 7.27 -18.57
C GLY A 59 -19.30 6.00 -19.10
N VAL A 60 -19.59 4.88 -18.43
CA VAL A 60 -19.06 3.56 -18.80
C VAL A 60 -20.20 2.60 -19.08
N ILE A 61 -20.10 1.85 -20.18
CA ILE A 61 -21.13 0.91 -20.63
C ILE A 61 -20.94 -0.43 -19.91
N LEU A 62 -21.89 -0.79 -19.05
CA LEU A 62 -21.79 -1.99 -18.21
C LEU A 62 -22.49 -3.20 -18.82
N SER A 63 -23.61 -2.97 -19.49
CA SER A 63 -24.39 -4.00 -20.17
C SER A 63 -25.24 -3.36 -21.28
N GLU A 64 -25.98 -4.18 -22.05
CA GLU A 64 -26.82 -3.67 -23.14
C GLU A 64 -27.80 -2.61 -22.63
N GLY A 65 -27.68 -1.38 -23.13
CA GLY A 65 -28.52 -0.25 -22.76
C GLY A 65 -28.31 0.31 -21.36
N VAL A 66 -27.23 -0.07 -20.64
CA VAL A 66 -26.95 0.44 -19.28
C VAL A 66 -25.59 1.14 -19.24
N VAL A 67 -25.62 2.41 -18.82
CA VAL A 67 -24.43 3.26 -18.65
C VAL A 67 -24.31 3.68 -17.19
N ALA A 68 -23.14 3.49 -16.58
CA ALA A 68 -22.83 4.01 -15.26
C ALA A 68 -22.10 5.35 -15.33
N THR A 69 -22.39 6.25 -14.39
CA THR A 69 -21.73 7.55 -14.22
C THR A 69 -21.84 7.98 -12.75
N ASN A 70 -21.07 8.99 -12.35
CA ASN A 70 -21.27 9.63 -11.05
C ASN A 70 -22.63 10.35 -10.99
N TYR A 71 -23.23 10.42 -9.81
CA TYR A 71 -24.53 11.05 -9.62
C TYR A 71 -24.45 12.57 -9.77
N HIS A 72 -23.38 13.21 -9.28
CA HIS A 72 -23.18 14.66 -9.37
C HIS A 72 -23.16 15.17 -10.82
N VAL A 73 -22.75 14.33 -11.78
CA VAL A 73 -22.74 14.66 -13.22
C VAL A 73 -24.16 14.98 -13.71
N ILE A 74 -25.17 14.33 -13.15
CA ILE A 74 -26.57 14.43 -13.57
C ILE A 74 -27.50 15.05 -12.51
N GLN A 75 -27.00 15.41 -11.33
CA GLN A 75 -27.84 15.77 -10.17
C GLN A 75 -28.78 16.96 -10.44
N GLU A 76 -28.36 17.91 -11.27
CA GLU A 76 -29.16 19.08 -11.64
C GLU A 76 -29.92 18.91 -12.97
N ALA A 77 -29.77 17.76 -13.62
CA ALA A 77 -30.34 17.51 -14.94
C ALA A 77 -31.87 17.37 -14.88
N LYS A 78 -32.55 17.99 -15.84
CA LYS A 78 -33.95 17.68 -16.16
C LYS A 78 -34.05 16.66 -17.29
N LYS A 79 -33.04 16.60 -18.16
CA LYS A 79 -32.90 15.60 -19.23
C LYS A 79 -31.45 15.15 -19.30
N VAL A 80 -31.21 13.87 -19.55
CA VAL A 80 -29.88 13.30 -19.71
C VAL A 80 -29.75 12.72 -21.12
N LYS A 81 -28.64 13.03 -21.80
CA LYS A 81 -28.27 12.42 -23.06
C LYS A 81 -26.91 11.72 -22.94
N VAL A 82 -26.79 10.60 -23.66
CA VAL A 82 -25.55 9.87 -23.85
C VAL A 82 -25.08 10.12 -25.28
N VAL A 83 -23.84 10.58 -25.45
CA VAL A 83 -23.20 10.74 -26.76
C VAL A 83 -22.16 9.64 -26.93
N HIS A 84 -22.26 8.90 -28.03
CA HIS A 84 -21.32 7.85 -28.38
C HIS A 84 -21.06 7.85 -29.88
N GLN A 85 -19.78 7.91 -30.29
CA GLN A 85 -19.35 7.98 -31.68
C GLN A 85 -20.09 9.08 -32.49
N GLY A 86 -20.33 10.23 -31.86
CA GLY A 86 -21.02 11.37 -32.48
C GLY A 86 -22.55 11.27 -32.55
N LYS A 87 -23.15 10.17 -32.06
CA LYS A 87 -24.61 10.01 -32.01
C LYS A 87 -25.15 10.21 -30.59
N GLU A 88 -26.28 10.91 -30.50
CA GLU A 88 -26.99 11.19 -29.25
C GLU A 88 -28.10 10.17 -28.98
N TYR A 89 -28.22 9.78 -27.73
CA TYR A 89 -29.24 8.87 -27.22
C TYR A 89 -29.89 9.47 -25.96
N LEU A 90 -31.20 9.36 -25.85
CA LEU A 90 -31.92 9.76 -24.64
C LEU A 90 -31.68 8.72 -23.54
N ALA A 91 -31.37 9.20 -22.35
CA ALA A 91 -31.12 8.36 -21.19
C ALA A 91 -32.04 8.73 -20.02
N THR A 92 -32.44 7.73 -19.25
CA THR A 92 -33.25 7.89 -18.04
C THR A 92 -32.52 7.30 -16.84
N LEU A 93 -32.52 8.02 -15.71
CA LEU A 93 -31.97 7.51 -14.45
C LEU A 93 -32.68 6.21 -14.06
N GLN A 94 -31.90 5.14 -13.88
CA GLN A 94 -32.40 3.80 -13.61
C GLN A 94 -32.26 3.46 -12.11
N HIS A 95 -31.03 3.50 -11.60
CA HIS A 95 -30.72 3.30 -10.18
C HIS A 95 -29.70 4.34 -9.74
N TYR A 96 -29.77 4.80 -8.49
CA TYR A 96 -28.82 5.76 -7.96
C TYR A 96 -28.57 5.55 -6.48
N ASP A 97 -27.39 5.98 -6.07
CA ASP A 97 -27.00 6.19 -4.68
C ASP A 97 -26.28 7.54 -4.65
N TRP A 98 -27.01 8.57 -4.24
CA TRP A 98 -26.48 9.93 -4.16
C TRP A 98 -25.41 10.06 -3.07
N ASP A 99 -25.48 9.24 -2.02
CA ASP A 99 -24.55 9.25 -0.90
C ASP A 99 -23.16 8.75 -1.33
N ARG A 100 -23.15 7.73 -2.18
CA ARG A 100 -21.96 7.13 -2.82
C ARG A 100 -21.59 7.73 -4.17
N ASP A 101 -22.28 8.80 -4.60
CA ASP A 101 -22.07 9.49 -5.88
C ASP A 101 -22.01 8.55 -7.10
N VAL A 102 -22.89 7.55 -7.17
CA VAL A 102 -22.97 6.60 -8.28
C VAL A 102 -24.40 6.45 -8.79
N CYS A 103 -24.54 6.30 -10.10
CA CYS A 103 -25.82 5.99 -10.71
C CYS A 103 -25.67 5.18 -12.00
N THR A 104 -26.78 4.61 -12.43
CA THR A 104 -26.92 3.94 -13.73
C THR A 104 -28.05 4.58 -14.51
N LEU A 105 -27.85 4.65 -15.82
CA LEU A 105 -28.76 5.20 -16.80
C LEU A 105 -29.22 4.08 -17.73
N SER A 106 -30.52 4.04 -18.00
CA SER A 106 -31.08 3.22 -19.08
C SER A 106 -31.09 4.04 -20.38
N VAL A 107 -30.56 3.46 -21.45
CA VAL A 107 -30.40 4.09 -22.76
C VAL A 107 -31.09 3.22 -23.82
N SER A 108 -32.23 3.70 -24.33
CA SER A 108 -33.06 2.93 -25.26
C SER A 108 -32.42 2.82 -26.64
N GLY A 109 -32.40 1.60 -27.22
CA GLY A 109 -31.90 1.36 -28.57
C GLY A 109 -30.38 1.53 -28.74
N PHE A 110 -29.64 1.48 -27.63
CA PHE A 110 -28.20 1.68 -27.59
C PHE A 110 -27.46 0.34 -27.45
N ARG A 111 -26.57 0.04 -28.40
CA ARG A 111 -25.68 -1.12 -28.39
C ARG A 111 -24.26 -0.66 -28.67
N ALA A 112 -23.36 -0.98 -27.74
CA ALA A 112 -21.94 -0.71 -27.82
C ALA A 112 -21.19 -1.77 -27.01
N PRO A 113 -19.87 -1.94 -27.21
CA PRO A 113 -19.05 -2.84 -26.41
C PRO A 113 -19.20 -2.54 -24.90
N VAL A 114 -19.24 -3.60 -24.11
CA VAL A 114 -19.33 -3.54 -22.65
C VAL A 114 -17.93 -3.68 -22.06
N VAL A 115 -17.64 -2.99 -20.96
CA VAL A 115 -16.39 -3.22 -20.24
C VAL A 115 -16.42 -4.57 -19.53
N VAL A 116 -15.24 -5.15 -19.35
CA VAL A 116 -15.05 -6.23 -18.38
C VAL A 116 -14.90 -5.60 -17.01
N ILE A 117 -15.65 -6.10 -16.03
CA ILE A 117 -15.66 -5.55 -14.68
C ILE A 117 -14.55 -6.20 -13.85
N GLY A 118 -13.75 -5.37 -13.17
CA GLY A 118 -12.70 -5.80 -12.24
C GLY A 118 -13.19 -5.95 -10.80
N ASP A 119 -12.22 -5.90 -9.88
CA ASP A 119 -12.41 -6.01 -8.44
C ASP A 119 -11.40 -5.12 -7.70
N THR A 120 -11.87 -4.26 -6.80
CA THR A 120 -11.00 -3.37 -6.04
C THR A 120 -10.34 -4.03 -4.83
N ASN A 121 -10.77 -5.22 -4.42
CA ASN A 121 -10.27 -5.91 -3.22
C ASN A 121 -8.88 -6.53 -3.39
N HIS A 122 -8.38 -6.62 -4.62
CA HIS A 122 -7.06 -7.16 -4.95
C HIS A 122 -6.06 -6.07 -5.37
N LEU A 123 -6.45 -4.80 -5.23
CA LEU A 123 -5.62 -3.67 -5.61
C LEU A 123 -4.54 -3.40 -4.56
N LYS A 124 -3.38 -2.98 -5.06
CA LYS A 124 -2.22 -2.59 -4.25
C LYS A 124 -1.86 -1.14 -4.52
N ILE A 125 -1.40 -0.44 -3.48
CA ILE A 125 -0.75 0.87 -3.65
C ILE A 125 0.47 0.69 -4.55
N GLY A 126 0.67 1.63 -5.48
CA GLY A 126 1.70 1.59 -6.50
C GLY A 126 1.31 0.87 -7.79
N ALA A 127 0.19 0.13 -7.82
CA ALA A 127 -0.29 -0.51 -9.04
C ALA A 127 -0.63 0.54 -10.11
N GLN A 128 -0.30 0.23 -11.37
CA GLN A 128 -0.54 1.10 -12.51
C GLN A 128 -2.02 1.10 -12.88
N VAL A 129 -2.55 2.28 -13.18
CA VAL A 129 -3.96 2.48 -13.53
C VAL A 129 -4.11 3.49 -14.65
N TYR A 130 -5.20 3.35 -15.40
CA TYR A 130 -5.50 4.16 -16.57
C TYR A 130 -6.87 4.81 -16.42
N ALA A 131 -6.91 6.13 -16.36
CA ALA A 131 -8.16 6.88 -16.36
C ALA A 131 -8.52 7.29 -17.79
N ILE A 132 -9.74 6.94 -18.21
CA ILE A 132 -10.27 7.24 -19.54
C ILE A 132 -11.63 7.93 -19.39
N GLY A 133 -11.72 9.12 -19.98
CA GLY A 133 -12.93 9.95 -20.00
C GLY A 133 -12.85 11.01 -21.08
N ALA A 134 -13.90 11.80 -21.21
CA ALA A 134 -14.06 12.86 -22.19
C ALA A 134 -13.98 14.25 -21.54
N PRO A 135 -12.77 14.81 -21.36
CA PRO A 135 -12.61 16.12 -20.78
C PRO A 135 -13.32 17.16 -21.66
N GLN A 136 -14.08 18.04 -21.03
CA GLN A 136 -14.90 19.05 -21.71
C GLN A 136 -15.85 18.48 -22.80
N GLY A 137 -16.19 17.18 -22.75
CA GLY A 137 -17.07 16.55 -23.72
C GLY A 137 -16.48 16.42 -25.13
N LEU A 138 -15.16 16.50 -25.25
CA LEU A 138 -14.42 16.38 -26.50
C LEU A 138 -13.99 14.93 -26.75
N GLU A 139 -12.87 14.73 -27.43
CA GLU A 139 -12.29 13.41 -27.64
C GLU A 139 -11.89 12.74 -26.32
N LEU A 140 -11.94 11.41 -26.30
CA LEU A 140 -11.52 10.63 -25.15
C LEU A 140 -10.02 10.84 -24.90
N THR A 141 -9.67 11.12 -23.65
CA THR A 141 -8.29 11.18 -23.21
C THR A 141 -7.94 9.98 -22.36
N LEU A 142 -6.72 9.47 -22.55
CA LEU A 142 -6.08 8.50 -21.68
C LEU A 142 -5.09 9.24 -20.78
N THR A 143 -5.18 8.98 -19.48
CA THR A 143 -4.13 9.37 -18.54
C THR A 143 -3.66 8.16 -17.76
N GLU A 144 -2.36 8.08 -17.58
CA GLU A 144 -1.71 7.01 -16.83
C GLU A 144 -1.33 7.53 -15.44
N GLY A 145 -1.42 6.66 -14.45
CA GLY A 145 -0.94 6.94 -13.11
C GLY A 145 -0.80 5.68 -12.28
N ILE A 146 -0.65 5.87 -10.98
CA ILE A 146 -0.62 4.79 -10.00
C ILE A 146 -1.73 4.96 -8.98
N ILE A 147 -2.06 3.88 -8.29
CA ILE A 147 -2.83 3.93 -7.06
C ILE A 147 -1.94 4.53 -5.96
N SER A 148 -2.27 5.73 -5.51
CA SER A 148 -1.51 6.40 -4.45
C SER A 148 -2.01 6.05 -3.06
N SER A 149 -3.31 5.72 -2.92
CA SER A 149 -3.92 5.30 -1.65
C SER A 149 -5.19 4.50 -1.90
N LEU A 150 -5.50 3.59 -0.98
CA LEU A 150 -6.72 2.79 -0.96
C LEU A 150 -7.39 2.96 0.40
N ARG A 151 -8.65 3.39 0.41
CA ARG A 151 -9.46 3.46 1.63
C ARG A 151 -10.52 2.39 1.59
N LYS A 152 -10.48 1.47 2.56
CA LYS A 152 -11.51 0.43 2.68
C LYS A 152 -12.86 1.08 2.98
N VAL A 153 -13.84 0.72 2.17
CA VAL A 153 -15.24 1.14 2.29
C VAL A 153 -16.14 -0.09 2.18
N GLU A 154 -17.43 0.07 2.45
CA GLU A 154 -18.39 -1.03 2.32
C GLU A 154 -18.35 -1.61 0.90
N GLY A 155 -17.99 -2.89 0.77
CA GLY A 155 -17.97 -3.61 -0.51
C GLY A 155 -16.70 -3.44 -1.37
N GLY A 156 -15.74 -2.58 -1.02
CA GLY A 156 -14.53 -2.40 -1.84
C GLY A 156 -13.56 -1.33 -1.33
N HIS A 157 -12.78 -0.74 -2.24
CA HIS A 157 -11.82 0.32 -1.91
C HIS A 157 -12.10 1.60 -2.70
N TYR A 158 -12.20 2.73 -1.99
CA TYR A 158 -12.15 4.06 -2.60
C TYR A 158 -10.71 4.37 -3.00
N ILE A 159 -10.51 4.65 -4.29
CA ILE A 159 -9.17 4.70 -4.89
C ILE A 159 -8.76 6.15 -5.01
N GLN A 160 -7.59 6.49 -4.47
CA GLN A 160 -6.89 7.73 -4.81
C GLN A 160 -5.80 7.42 -5.82
N THR A 161 -5.71 8.23 -6.88
CA THR A 161 -4.77 7.99 -7.97
C THR A 161 -4.00 9.24 -8.37
N THR A 162 -2.81 9.04 -8.94
CA THR A 162 -2.06 10.11 -9.60
C THR A 162 -2.48 10.34 -11.04
N ALA A 163 -3.30 9.46 -11.63
CA ALA A 163 -3.83 9.64 -12.98
C ALA A 163 -4.65 10.93 -13.03
N ALA A 164 -4.35 11.80 -14.00
CA ALA A 164 -4.96 13.13 -14.06
C ALA A 164 -6.42 13.06 -14.51
N ILE A 165 -7.35 13.54 -13.68
CA ILE A 165 -8.78 13.61 -14.02
C ILE A 165 -9.15 15.08 -14.20
N SER A 166 -9.48 15.45 -15.44
CA SER A 166 -9.87 16.80 -15.80
C SER A 166 -11.39 17.01 -15.71
N PRO A 167 -11.88 18.25 -15.59
CA PRO A 167 -13.31 18.55 -15.67
C PRO A 167 -13.96 17.96 -16.95
N GLY A 168 -15.10 17.28 -16.77
CA GLY A 168 -15.80 16.53 -17.83
C GLY A 168 -15.42 15.05 -17.91
N SER A 169 -14.29 14.63 -17.32
CA SER A 169 -13.92 13.22 -17.26
C SER A 169 -14.63 12.43 -16.14
N SER A 170 -15.25 13.10 -15.16
CA SER A 170 -16.01 12.44 -14.09
C SER A 170 -17.06 11.49 -14.65
N GLY A 171 -17.18 10.30 -14.08
CA GLY A 171 -18.04 9.21 -14.54
C GLY A 171 -17.40 8.33 -15.62
N GLY A 172 -16.21 8.69 -16.11
CA GLY A 172 -15.37 7.83 -16.94
C GLY A 172 -14.80 6.65 -16.16
N GLY A 173 -14.03 5.78 -16.80
CA GLY A 173 -13.52 4.56 -16.18
C GLY A 173 -12.08 4.69 -15.68
N LEU A 174 -11.81 4.13 -14.49
CA LEU A 174 -10.46 3.80 -14.05
C LEU A 174 -10.22 2.30 -14.30
N PHE A 175 -9.14 1.97 -14.99
CA PHE A 175 -8.85 0.60 -15.46
C PHE A 175 -7.51 0.08 -14.95
N ASP A 176 -7.44 -1.23 -14.73
CA ASP A 176 -6.17 -1.94 -14.50
C ASP A 176 -5.37 -2.15 -15.81
N GLU A 177 -4.20 -2.77 -15.70
CA GLU A 177 -3.33 -3.12 -16.83
C GLU A 177 -3.92 -4.17 -17.77
N GLN A 178 -5.05 -4.78 -17.44
CA GLN A 178 -5.77 -5.73 -18.28
C GLN A 178 -6.97 -5.07 -18.97
N GLY A 179 -7.33 -3.84 -18.59
CA GLY A 179 -8.50 -3.12 -19.08
C GLY A 179 -9.79 -3.50 -18.35
N HIS A 180 -9.70 -4.07 -17.15
CA HIS A 180 -10.87 -4.27 -16.31
C HIS A 180 -11.25 -2.97 -15.59
N LEU A 181 -12.54 -2.68 -15.52
CA LEU A 181 -13.05 -1.49 -14.84
C LEU A 181 -12.94 -1.66 -13.32
N LEU A 182 -12.15 -0.80 -12.68
CA LEU A 182 -11.98 -0.75 -11.22
C LEU A 182 -12.97 0.20 -10.55
N GLY A 183 -13.39 1.26 -11.25
CA GLY A 183 -14.26 2.27 -10.68
C GLY A 183 -14.58 3.41 -11.62
N LEU A 184 -15.47 4.31 -11.20
CA LEU A 184 -15.74 5.54 -11.94
C LEU A 184 -14.84 6.67 -11.46
N THR A 185 -14.12 7.27 -12.39
CA THR A 185 -13.26 8.43 -12.12
C THR A 185 -14.09 9.60 -11.61
N SER A 186 -13.60 10.27 -10.57
CA SER A 186 -14.17 11.50 -10.02
C SER A 186 -13.02 12.40 -9.60
N PHE A 187 -13.16 13.71 -9.80
CA PHE A 187 -12.16 14.67 -9.37
C PHE A 187 -12.75 15.57 -8.28
N TYR A 188 -11.94 15.90 -7.28
CA TYR A 188 -12.31 16.80 -6.20
C TYR A 188 -11.35 17.97 -6.19
N ILE A 189 -11.90 19.19 -6.30
CA ILE A 189 -11.14 20.43 -6.19
C ILE A 189 -11.47 21.04 -4.84
N ALA A 190 -10.47 21.15 -3.96
CA ALA A 190 -10.55 21.96 -2.77
C ALA A 190 -9.32 22.86 -2.68
N GLU A 191 -9.55 24.14 -2.39
CA GLU A 191 -8.51 25.13 -2.07
C GLU A 191 -7.31 25.11 -3.04
N SER A 192 -7.60 25.06 -4.36
CA SER A 192 -6.64 25.10 -5.48
C SER A 192 -5.79 23.85 -5.74
N GLN A 193 -6.02 22.74 -5.05
CA GLN A 193 -5.38 21.46 -5.36
C GLN A 193 -6.40 20.45 -5.93
N SER A 194 -6.03 19.78 -7.03
CA SER A 194 -6.81 18.68 -7.60
C SER A 194 -6.43 17.36 -6.92
N LEU A 195 -7.42 16.69 -6.34
CA LEU A 195 -7.30 15.29 -5.92
C LEU A 195 -8.14 14.42 -6.87
N ASN A 196 -7.53 13.33 -7.33
CA ASN A 196 -8.12 12.43 -8.32
C ASN A 196 -8.49 11.11 -7.64
N PHE A 197 -9.73 10.69 -7.84
CA PHE A 197 -10.29 9.52 -7.20
C PHE A 197 -11.03 8.62 -8.17
N ALA A 198 -11.30 7.39 -7.76
CA ALA A 198 -12.33 6.57 -8.37
C ALA A 198 -13.22 5.91 -7.31
N VAL A 199 -14.53 6.00 -7.53
CA VAL A 199 -15.52 5.27 -6.72
C VAL A 199 -15.51 3.79 -7.12
N PRO A 200 -15.52 2.84 -6.16
CA PRO A 200 -15.34 1.43 -6.44
C PRO A 200 -16.45 0.84 -7.32
N ILE A 201 -16.07 -0.06 -8.23
CA ILE A 201 -17.01 -0.76 -9.11
C ILE A 201 -18.04 -1.60 -8.33
N GLU A 202 -17.71 -2.04 -7.12
CA GLU A 202 -18.60 -2.82 -6.26
C GLU A 202 -19.86 -2.03 -5.86
N TRP A 203 -19.74 -0.72 -5.62
CA TRP A 203 -20.90 0.12 -5.33
C TRP A 203 -21.91 0.14 -6.47
N ILE A 204 -21.43 0.04 -7.71
CA ILE A 204 -22.27 0.03 -8.92
C ILE A 204 -22.92 -1.35 -9.10
N LYS A 205 -22.20 -2.44 -8.80
CA LYS A 205 -22.75 -3.81 -8.80
C LYS A 205 -23.93 -3.96 -7.82
N GLU A 206 -23.87 -3.24 -6.69
CA GLU A 206 -24.88 -3.30 -5.63
C GLU A 206 -26.07 -2.37 -5.81
N LEU A 207 -25.96 -1.37 -6.70
CA LEU A 207 -26.98 -0.31 -6.91
C LEU A 207 -28.41 -0.83 -7.04
N PRO A 208 -28.71 -1.88 -7.84
CA PRO A 208 -30.07 -2.39 -7.98
C PRO A 208 -30.70 -2.85 -6.66
N LYS A 209 -29.89 -3.27 -5.68
CA LYS A 209 -30.37 -3.68 -4.35
C LYS A 209 -30.49 -2.50 -3.39
N ARG A 210 -29.59 -1.52 -3.51
CA ARG A 210 -29.44 -0.42 -2.53
C ARG A 210 -30.36 0.77 -2.79
N HIS A 211 -30.71 1.07 -4.05
CA HIS A 211 -31.52 2.25 -4.39
C HIS A 211 -32.96 2.24 -3.82
N ILE A 212 -33.39 1.13 -3.20
CA ILE A 212 -34.71 0.93 -2.59
C ILE A 212 -34.78 1.56 -1.18
N ALA A 213 -33.65 1.94 -0.58
CA ALA A 213 -33.61 2.61 0.72
C ALA A 213 -33.76 4.14 0.56
N GLU A 214 -34.91 4.69 0.95
CA GLU A 214 -35.12 6.14 1.02
C GLU A 214 -34.15 6.78 2.02
N ALA A 215 -33.20 7.59 1.52
CA ALA A 215 -32.33 8.40 2.36
C ALA A 215 -32.79 9.87 2.30
N LYS A 216 -33.22 10.39 3.45
CA LYS A 216 -33.31 11.82 3.73
C LYS A 216 -31.99 12.49 3.38
N GLU A 217 -32.06 13.68 2.77
CA GLU A 217 -30.90 14.53 2.51
C GLU A 217 -30.13 14.80 3.82
N THR A 218 -28.95 14.20 3.91
CA THR A 218 -27.86 14.58 4.82
C THR A 218 -26.59 14.74 3.97
N GLU A 219 -25.50 15.26 4.51
CA GLU A 219 -24.25 15.40 3.74
C GLU A 219 -23.73 14.03 3.25
N SER A 220 -23.38 13.94 1.96
CA SER A 220 -22.89 12.71 1.30
C SER A 220 -21.68 12.10 2.01
N SER A 221 -21.60 10.77 2.09
CA SER A 221 -20.47 10.02 2.68
C SER A 221 -19.16 10.38 1.98
N LEU A 222 -19.20 10.63 0.67
CA LEU A 222 -18.02 11.06 -0.06
C LEU A 222 -17.55 12.47 0.31
N TYR A 223 -18.46 13.39 0.65
CA TYR A 223 -18.06 14.69 1.17
C TYR A 223 -17.24 14.53 2.45
N TRP A 224 -17.70 13.69 3.38
CA TRP A 224 -16.98 13.43 4.62
C TRP A 224 -15.60 12.80 4.36
N ILE A 225 -15.52 11.79 3.50
CA ILE A 225 -14.27 11.11 3.13
C ILE A 225 -13.29 12.10 2.47
N ASN A 226 -13.74 12.88 1.49
CA ASN A 226 -12.87 13.78 0.73
C ASN A 226 -12.32 14.90 1.60
N LYS A 227 -13.15 15.46 2.49
CA LYS A 227 -12.69 16.46 3.44
C LYS A 227 -11.73 15.89 4.47
N ALA A 228 -11.94 14.66 4.96
CA ALA A 228 -10.99 13.99 5.84
C ALA A 228 -9.63 13.78 5.15
N LEU A 229 -9.62 13.25 3.93
CA LEU A 229 -8.41 13.03 3.13
C LEU A 229 -7.63 14.33 2.87
N LEU A 230 -8.32 15.44 2.63
CA LEU A 230 -7.69 16.76 2.48
C LEU A 230 -7.00 17.20 3.76
N LEU A 231 -7.68 17.08 4.91
CA LEU A 231 -7.13 17.45 6.21
C LEU A 231 -5.94 16.55 6.58
N GLU A 232 -6.02 15.26 6.28
CA GLU A 232 -4.89 14.32 6.40
C GLU A 232 -3.69 14.76 5.55
N LYS A 233 -3.93 15.12 4.28
CA LYS A 233 -2.88 15.57 3.36
C LYS A 233 -2.22 16.87 3.81
N ASN A 234 -3.00 17.78 4.40
CA ASN A 234 -2.50 19.05 4.93
C ASN A 234 -1.92 18.91 6.35
N GLU A 235 -1.94 17.71 6.93
CA GLU A 235 -1.56 17.43 8.31
C GLU A 235 -2.29 18.31 9.36
N ASP A 236 -3.49 18.79 9.02
CA ASP A 236 -4.34 19.57 9.93
C ASP A 236 -5.13 18.62 10.84
N TRP A 237 -4.38 18.00 11.76
CA TRP A 237 -4.92 17.00 12.67
C TRP A 237 -6.02 17.53 13.60
N PRO A 238 -5.94 18.76 14.16
CA PRO A 238 -7.03 19.32 14.96
C PRO A 238 -8.33 19.49 14.15
N ALA A 239 -8.25 19.99 12.92
CA ALA A 239 -9.42 20.09 12.06
C ALA A 239 -9.95 18.70 11.66
N LEU A 240 -9.07 17.73 11.43
CA LEU A 240 -9.46 16.34 11.14
C LEU A 240 -10.20 15.70 12.32
N VAL A 241 -9.77 15.95 13.56
CA VAL A 241 -10.50 15.50 14.76
C VAL A 241 -11.90 16.11 14.79
N HIS A 242 -12.00 17.43 14.64
CA HIS A 242 -13.30 18.12 14.64
C HIS A 242 -14.23 17.59 13.54
N HIS A 243 -13.71 17.49 12.30
CA HIS A 243 -14.43 16.95 11.15
C HIS A 243 -14.89 15.51 11.39
N SER A 244 -14.01 14.64 11.88
CA SER A 244 -14.33 13.23 12.14
C SER A 244 -15.32 13.07 13.31
N LEU A 245 -15.29 13.94 14.32
CA LEU A 245 -16.30 13.97 15.39
C LEU A 245 -17.68 14.38 14.86
N CYS A 246 -17.75 15.35 13.93
CA CYS A 246 -19.01 15.69 13.26
C CYS A 246 -19.50 14.51 12.40
N TRP A 247 -18.59 13.84 11.70
CA TRP A 247 -18.89 12.67 10.87
C TRP A 247 -19.48 11.52 11.70
N THR A 248 -18.83 11.13 12.81
CA THR A 248 -19.33 10.03 13.66
C THR A 248 -20.67 10.35 14.32
N LYS A 249 -20.99 11.63 14.55
CA LYS A 249 -22.31 12.06 15.04
C LYS A 249 -23.37 11.99 13.95
N ALA A 250 -23.01 12.36 12.72
CA ALA A 250 -23.93 12.34 11.58
C ALA A 250 -24.20 10.91 11.09
N LYS A 251 -23.19 10.04 11.13
CA LYS A 251 -23.22 8.66 10.63
C LYS A 251 -22.56 7.69 11.64
N PRO A 252 -23.19 7.43 12.80
CA PRO A 252 -22.58 6.63 13.87
C PRO A 252 -22.33 5.15 13.50
N GLU A 253 -23.00 4.64 12.48
CA GLU A 253 -22.82 3.29 11.93
C GLU A 253 -21.75 3.19 10.83
N ASP A 254 -21.13 4.29 10.41
CA ASP A 254 -20.07 4.29 9.40
C ASP A 254 -18.71 3.98 10.04
N ALA A 255 -18.18 2.78 9.80
CA ALA A 255 -16.88 2.35 10.30
C ALA A 255 -15.73 3.28 9.85
N VAL A 256 -15.82 3.88 8.66
CA VAL A 256 -14.78 4.77 8.11
C VAL A 256 -14.69 6.06 8.92
N SER A 257 -15.83 6.59 9.38
CA SER A 257 -15.87 7.78 10.23
C SER A 257 -15.12 7.58 11.55
N TRP A 258 -15.30 6.42 12.19
CA TRP A 258 -14.63 6.05 13.43
C TRP A 258 -13.14 5.76 13.21
N PHE A 259 -12.79 5.13 12.10
CA PHE A 259 -11.39 4.95 11.71
C PHE A 259 -10.69 6.31 11.51
N SER A 260 -11.33 7.24 10.77
CA SER A 260 -10.83 8.60 10.56
C SER A 260 -10.61 9.34 11.88
N LEU A 261 -11.56 9.22 12.82
CA LEU A 261 -11.44 9.79 14.16
C LEU A 261 -10.26 9.18 14.95
N GLY A 262 -10.12 7.85 14.91
CA GLY A 262 -9.01 7.17 15.58
C GLY A 262 -7.65 7.55 15.01
N PHE A 263 -7.55 7.65 13.69
CA PHE A 263 -6.34 8.10 13.00
C PHE A 263 -5.98 9.53 13.40
N ALA A 264 -6.96 10.44 13.44
CA ALA A 264 -6.77 11.82 13.87
C ALA A 264 -6.26 11.90 15.31
N TYR A 265 -6.88 11.16 16.25
CA TYR A 265 -6.44 11.11 17.65
C TYR A 265 -5.02 10.57 17.82
N ASN A 266 -4.66 9.52 17.07
CA ASN A 266 -3.31 8.99 17.06
C ASN A 266 -2.30 10.07 16.65
N LYS A 267 -2.58 10.83 15.58
CA LYS A 267 -1.69 11.89 15.10
C LYS A 267 -1.50 13.04 16.08
N ILE A 268 -2.48 13.31 16.95
CA ILE A 268 -2.34 14.30 18.04
C ILE A 268 -1.88 13.69 19.38
N GLY A 269 -1.48 12.41 19.41
CA GLY A 269 -0.94 11.74 20.60
C GLY A 269 -1.98 11.29 21.64
N HIS A 270 -3.27 11.35 21.31
CA HIS A 270 -4.36 10.89 22.17
C HIS A 270 -4.60 9.38 21.99
N VAL A 271 -3.66 8.56 22.47
CA VAL A 271 -3.62 7.11 22.24
C VAL A 271 -4.89 6.37 22.69
N ASP A 272 -5.40 6.67 23.89
CA ASP A 272 -6.60 6.00 24.42
C ASP A 272 -7.84 6.29 23.57
N ASN A 273 -8.04 7.56 23.19
CA ASN A 273 -9.14 7.95 22.30
C ASN A 273 -8.99 7.33 20.90
N ALA A 274 -7.75 7.17 20.42
CA ALA A 274 -7.49 6.50 19.16
C ALA A 274 -7.91 5.03 19.20
N ILE A 275 -7.49 4.29 20.25
CA ILE A 275 -7.84 2.89 20.45
C ILE A 275 -9.37 2.73 20.58
N GLU A 276 -10.05 3.60 21.32
CA GLU A 276 -11.50 3.57 21.46
C GLU A 276 -12.20 3.75 20.09
N ALA A 277 -11.79 4.75 19.31
CA ALA A 277 -12.37 5.01 18.00
C ALA A 277 -12.09 3.88 17.00
N PHE A 278 -10.86 3.33 16.97
CA PHE A 278 -10.56 2.15 16.15
C PHE A 278 -11.34 0.91 16.59
N SER A 279 -11.50 0.69 17.89
CA SER A 279 -12.33 -0.41 18.42
C SER A 279 -13.79 -0.26 18.01
N LYS A 280 -14.29 0.99 17.98
CA LYS A 280 -15.64 1.27 17.48
C LYS A 280 -15.76 0.99 15.98
N ALA A 281 -14.78 1.35 15.17
CA ALA A 281 -14.73 0.98 13.75
C ALA A 281 -14.77 -0.55 13.57
N LEU A 282 -13.99 -1.30 14.36
CA LEU A 282 -13.97 -2.77 14.33
C LEU A 282 -15.27 -3.43 14.82
N SER A 283 -16.02 -2.76 15.70
CA SER A 283 -17.35 -3.24 16.11
C SER A 283 -18.38 -3.15 14.98
N LEU A 284 -18.16 -2.27 14.01
CA LEU A 284 -19.02 -2.06 12.84
C LEU A 284 -18.55 -2.90 11.64
N ASP A 285 -17.23 -2.98 11.43
CA ASP A 285 -16.58 -3.86 10.44
C ASP A 285 -15.40 -4.58 11.09
N SER A 286 -15.62 -5.84 11.51
CA SER A 286 -14.59 -6.66 12.14
C SER A 286 -13.44 -7.03 11.19
N ASN A 287 -13.62 -6.85 9.87
CA ASN A 287 -12.62 -7.11 8.85
C ASN A 287 -11.85 -5.82 8.48
N TYR A 288 -11.90 -4.74 9.27
CA TYR A 288 -11.16 -3.51 8.98
C TYR A 288 -9.67 -3.66 9.32
N ALA A 289 -8.89 -4.28 8.41
CA ALA A 289 -7.46 -4.59 8.64
C ALA A 289 -6.62 -3.39 9.10
N LEU A 290 -6.83 -2.20 8.52
CA LEU A 290 -6.11 -0.99 8.91
C LEU A 290 -6.39 -0.55 10.36
N ALA A 291 -7.57 -0.85 10.91
CA ALA A 291 -7.90 -0.53 12.30
C ALA A 291 -7.16 -1.48 13.26
N TRP A 292 -7.11 -2.79 12.92
CA TRP A 292 -6.27 -3.76 13.63
C TRP A 292 -4.80 -3.35 13.62
N HIS A 293 -4.28 -2.94 12.46
CA HIS A 293 -2.91 -2.45 12.31
C HIS A 293 -2.59 -1.31 13.27
N ASN A 294 -3.41 -0.25 13.24
CA ASN A 294 -3.18 0.94 14.07
C ASN A 294 -3.28 0.62 15.56
N ILE A 295 -4.24 -0.22 15.98
CA ILE A 295 -4.32 -0.70 17.37
C ILE A 295 -3.05 -1.46 17.77
N GLY A 296 -2.55 -2.34 16.89
CA GLY A 296 -1.32 -3.09 17.12
C GLY A 296 -0.10 -2.19 17.33
N VAL A 297 0.04 -1.16 16.48
CA VAL A 297 1.10 -0.14 16.62
C VAL A 297 0.95 0.63 17.94
N MET A 298 -0.26 1.05 18.32
CA MET A 298 -0.50 1.78 19.57
C MET A 298 -0.15 0.95 20.81
N TYR A 299 -0.52 -0.34 20.82
CA TYR A 299 -0.12 -1.24 21.90
C TYR A 299 1.38 -1.48 21.94
N GLY A 300 2.03 -1.61 20.77
CA GLY A 300 3.49 -1.77 20.69
C GLY A 300 4.25 -0.57 21.22
N LEU A 301 3.83 0.66 20.88
CA LEU A 301 4.41 1.90 21.40
C LEU A 301 4.21 2.06 22.92
N SER A 302 3.15 1.46 23.46
CA SER A 302 2.87 1.42 24.90
C SER A 302 3.46 0.20 25.61
N GLU A 303 4.35 -0.54 24.95
CA GLU A 303 5.00 -1.78 25.42
C GLU A 303 4.03 -2.90 25.84
N GLN A 304 2.76 -2.83 25.45
CA GLN A 304 1.74 -3.86 25.66
C GLN A 304 1.86 -4.94 24.56
N ASN A 305 3.02 -5.60 24.51
CA ASN A 305 3.43 -6.46 23.41
C ASN A 305 2.46 -7.62 23.15
N GLU A 306 1.83 -8.22 24.17
CA GLU A 306 0.83 -9.28 24.00
C GLU A 306 -0.40 -8.79 23.22
N LYS A 307 -0.91 -7.60 23.55
CA LYS A 307 -2.05 -7.01 22.85
C LYS A 307 -1.69 -6.58 21.43
N ALA A 308 -0.46 -6.08 21.24
CA ALA A 308 0.06 -5.77 19.91
C ALA A 308 0.08 -7.02 19.03
N ILE A 309 0.56 -8.15 19.57
CA ILE A 309 0.57 -9.45 18.87
C ILE A 309 -0.85 -9.87 18.49
N GLU A 310 -1.82 -9.79 19.40
CA GLU A 310 -3.21 -10.13 19.11
C GLU A 310 -3.77 -9.30 17.94
N ALA A 311 -3.56 -7.98 17.97
CA ALA A 311 -4.05 -7.08 16.94
C ALA A 311 -3.41 -7.37 15.56
N PHE A 312 -2.08 -7.54 15.49
CA PHE A 312 -1.42 -7.88 14.23
C PHE A 312 -1.80 -9.26 13.69
N LEU A 313 -2.09 -10.24 14.56
CA LEU A 313 -2.63 -11.54 14.13
C LEU A 313 -4.05 -11.42 13.58
N GLN A 314 -4.90 -10.52 14.10
CA GLN A 314 -6.20 -10.24 13.49
C GLN A 314 -6.06 -9.56 12.13
N GLU A 315 -5.15 -8.59 11.98
CA GLU A 315 -4.83 -8.00 10.68
C GLU A 315 -4.43 -9.07 9.66
N LEU A 316 -3.52 -9.98 10.04
CA LEU A 316 -3.06 -11.07 9.17
C LEU A 316 -4.14 -12.12 8.88
N ARG A 317 -5.11 -12.32 9.78
CA ARG A 317 -6.27 -13.18 9.49
C ARG A 317 -7.15 -12.58 8.39
N VAL A 318 -7.28 -11.25 8.36
CA VAL A 318 -8.12 -10.53 7.40
C VAL A 318 -7.38 -10.30 6.08
N ASN A 319 -6.11 -9.91 6.13
CA ASN A 319 -5.27 -9.65 4.96
C ASN A 319 -3.86 -10.30 5.11
N PRO A 320 -3.74 -11.61 4.84
CA PRO A 320 -2.50 -12.35 5.09
C PRO A 320 -1.37 -12.06 4.09
N GLU A 321 -1.68 -11.65 2.86
CA GLU A 321 -0.69 -11.65 1.76
C GLU A 321 0.04 -10.31 1.58
N GLU A 322 -0.51 -9.21 2.09
CA GLU A 322 0.01 -7.86 1.82
C GLU A 322 0.54 -7.12 3.06
N SER A 323 0.35 -7.69 4.25
CA SER A 323 0.58 -6.99 5.51
C SER A 323 2.04 -7.13 5.99
N ALA A 324 3.00 -6.64 5.20
CA ALA A 324 4.42 -6.59 5.59
C ALA A 324 4.63 -5.86 6.93
N GLY A 325 3.86 -4.79 7.16
CA GLY A 325 3.86 -4.01 8.40
C GLY A 325 3.36 -4.81 9.60
N ALA A 326 2.37 -5.68 9.45
CA ALA A 326 1.89 -6.55 10.53
C ALA A 326 2.96 -7.56 10.95
N TRP A 327 3.63 -8.19 9.98
CA TRP A 327 4.75 -9.09 10.25
C TRP A 327 5.93 -8.37 10.91
N TYR A 328 6.24 -7.15 10.48
CA TYR A 328 7.24 -6.30 11.13
C TYR A 328 6.85 -6.00 12.59
N GLY A 329 5.61 -5.57 12.81
CA GLY A 329 5.04 -5.30 14.13
C GLY A 329 5.07 -6.51 15.06
N LEU A 330 4.72 -7.70 14.56
CA LEU A 330 4.89 -8.96 15.28
C LEU A 330 6.35 -9.23 15.63
N GLY A 331 7.27 -9.00 14.70
CA GLY A 331 8.70 -9.15 14.93
C GLY A 331 9.19 -8.30 16.09
N VAL A 332 8.78 -7.02 16.12
CA VAL A 332 9.09 -6.08 17.20
C VAL A 332 8.46 -6.51 18.52
N ALA A 333 7.17 -6.86 18.53
CA ALA A 333 6.46 -7.25 19.75
C ALA A 333 6.99 -8.57 20.34
N TYR A 334 7.28 -9.58 19.52
CA TYR A 334 7.92 -10.82 19.98
C TYR A 334 9.31 -10.57 20.55
N ARG A 335 10.09 -9.66 19.94
CA ARG A 335 11.39 -9.25 20.50
C ARG A 335 11.22 -8.57 21.86
N GLY A 336 10.21 -7.72 22.04
CA GLY A 336 9.86 -7.10 23.32
C GLY A 336 9.56 -8.12 24.42
N LEU A 337 8.98 -9.26 24.07
CA LEU A 337 8.74 -10.39 24.99
C LEU A 337 9.91 -11.38 25.12
N GLY A 338 11.05 -11.09 24.49
CA GLY A 338 12.20 -12.01 24.47
C GLY A 338 12.00 -13.27 23.62
N GLN A 339 10.90 -13.37 22.86
CA GLN A 339 10.58 -14.50 21.98
C GLN A 339 11.36 -14.40 20.65
N THR A 340 12.69 -14.40 20.74
CA THR A 340 13.62 -14.08 19.64
C THR A 340 13.41 -14.96 18.40
N GLN A 341 13.12 -16.26 18.57
CA GLN A 341 12.90 -17.15 17.42
C GLN A 341 11.65 -16.78 16.62
N LYS A 342 10.54 -16.42 17.28
CA LYS A 342 9.32 -15.94 16.61
C LYS A 342 9.54 -14.58 15.96
N SER A 343 10.35 -13.74 16.58
CA SER A 343 10.75 -12.45 16.00
C SER A 343 11.51 -12.64 14.67
N ILE A 344 12.45 -13.59 14.61
CA ILE A 344 13.15 -13.97 13.37
C ILE A 344 12.16 -14.42 12.29
N GLU A 345 11.22 -15.29 12.62
CA GLU A 345 10.20 -15.78 11.69
C GLU A 345 9.34 -14.64 11.13
N ALA A 346 8.86 -13.76 12.01
CA ALA A 346 8.04 -12.62 11.63
C ALA A 346 8.81 -11.62 10.75
N PHE A 347 10.05 -11.26 11.08
CA PHE A 347 10.85 -10.37 10.23
C PHE A 347 11.16 -10.99 8.85
N ARG A 348 11.36 -12.31 8.77
CA ARG A 348 11.54 -12.99 7.48
C ARG A 348 10.29 -12.92 6.60
N GLU A 349 9.11 -13.09 7.17
CA GLU A 349 7.86 -12.93 6.41
C GLU A 349 7.64 -11.48 5.98
N SER A 350 7.95 -10.52 6.85
CA SER A 350 7.92 -9.10 6.48
C SER A 350 8.82 -8.81 5.28
N LEU A 351 10.07 -9.28 5.31
CA LEU A 351 11.05 -9.11 4.24
C LEU A 351 10.76 -9.92 2.97
N ARG A 352 9.99 -11.01 3.08
CA ARG A 352 9.48 -11.75 1.91
C ARG A 352 8.50 -10.88 1.12
N ILE A 353 7.72 -10.04 1.79
CA ILE A 353 6.72 -9.15 1.18
C ILE A 353 7.38 -7.82 0.78
N ASN A 354 8.21 -7.23 1.64
CA ASN A 354 8.94 -5.99 1.37
C ASN A 354 10.46 -6.19 1.56
N PRO A 355 11.20 -6.60 0.52
CA PRO A 355 12.63 -6.88 0.62
C PRO A 355 13.52 -5.62 0.77
N ASP A 356 12.96 -4.43 0.54
CA ASP A 356 13.68 -3.15 0.58
C ASP A 356 13.50 -2.40 1.92
N ASP A 357 13.04 -3.10 2.97
CA ASP A 357 12.96 -2.55 4.34
C ASP A 357 14.29 -2.70 5.10
N ALA A 358 15.07 -1.61 5.14
CA ALA A 358 16.36 -1.58 5.82
C ALA A 358 16.25 -1.84 7.34
N LEU A 359 15.17 -1.39 7.98
CA LEU A 359 14.97 -1.54 9.42
C LEU A 359 14.63 -2.99 9.76
N ALA A 360 13.77 -3.63 8.96
CA ALA A 360 13.46 -5.06 9.12
C ALA A 360 14.72 -5.92 8.96
N TRP A 361 15.58 -5.63 7.98
CA TRP A 361 16.88 -6.31 7.83
C TRP A 361 17.80 -6.11 9.02
N SER A 362 17.88 -4.88 9.55
CA SER A 362 18.69 -4.57 10.74
C SER A 362 18.20 -5.34 11.97
N LEU A 363 16.90 -5.31 12.25
CA LEU A 363 16.28 -6.03 13.37
C LEU A 363 16.42 -7.55 13.24
N LEU A 364 16.30 -8.10 12.03
CA LEU A 364 16.60 -9.51 11.76
C LEU A 364 18.07 -9.84 12.06
N GLY A 365 19.00 -8.96 11.66
CA GLY A 365 20.42 -9.08 11.98
C GLY A 365 20.68 -9.12 13.48
N PHE A 366 20.06 -8.22 14.25
CA PHE A 366 20.12 -8.22 15.71
C PHE A 366 19.55 -9.49 16.34
N ALA A 367 18.45 -10.02 15.81
CA ALA A 367 17.85 -11.24 16.31
C ALA A 367 18.74 -12.47 16.03
N TYR A 368 19.42 -12.50 14.87
CA TYR A 368 20.42 -13.53 14.58
C TYR A 368 21.67 -13.42 15.44
N ASP A 369 22.17 -12.20 15.70
CA ASP A 369 23.29 -11.95 16.62
C ASP A 369 22.96 -12.47 18.04
N THR A 370 21.76 -12.14 18.53
CA THR A 370 21.25 -12.61 19.84
C THR A 370 21.16 -14.13 19.94
N THR A 371 20.91 -14.83 18.83
CA THR A 371 20.88 -16.30 18.78
C THR A 371 22.20 -16.92 18.31
N HIS A 372 23.28 -16.12 18.26
CA HIS A 372 24.63 -16.51 17.85
C HIS A 372 24.74 -17.07 16.42
N GLN A 373 23.77 -16.77 15.55
CA GLN A 373 23.79 -17.14 14.13
C GLN A 373 24.62 -16.13 13.32
N THR A 374 25.93 -16.08 13.61
CA THR A 374 26.87 -15.03 13.15
C THR A 374 26.83 -14.78 11.64
N GLU A 375 26.89 -15.82 10.80
CA GLU A 375 26.87 -15.64 9.34
C GLU A 375 25.56 -15.04 8.83
N LYS A 376 24.42 -15.45 9.41
CA LYS A 376 23.11 -14.91 9.05
C LYS A 376 22.96 -13.46 9.51
N ALA A 377 23.47 -13.14 10.71
CA ALA A 377 23.51 -11.77 11.21
C ALA A 377 24.31 -10.85 10.28
N ILE A 378 25.52 -11.27 9.87
CA ILE A 378 26.35 -10.56 8.90
C ILE A 378 25.59 -10.34 7.59
N ASN A 379 24.95 -11.37 7.03
CA ASN A 379 24.21 -11.24 5.77
C ASN A 379 23.04 -10.24 5.89
N ALA A 380 22.25 -10.33 6.97
CA ALA A 380 21.12 -9.43 7.21
C ALA A 380 21.58 -7.98 7.38
N PHE A 381 22.65 -7.72 8.14
CA PHE A 381 23.23 -6.38 8.28
C PHE A 381 23.77 -5.83 6.95
N LEU A 382 24.38 -6.66 6.10
CA LEU A 382 24.81 -6.25 4.77
C LEU A 382 23.62 -5.89 3.85
N GLN A 383 22.50 -6.61 3.93
CA GLN A 383 21.28 -6.24 3.20
C GLN A 383 20.70 -4.91 3.69
N SER A 384 20.69 -4.69 5.02
CA SER A 384 20.30 -3.40 5.61
C SER A 384 21.17 -2.26 5.08
N LEU A 385 22.50 -2.43 5.10
CA LEU A 385 23.47 -1.43 4.63
C LEU A 385 23.47 -1.21 3.12
N ARG A 386 22.99 -2.17 2.33
CA ARG A 386 22.74 -1.97 0.89
C ARG A 386 21.65 -0.92 0.63
N ILE A 387 20.68 -0.84 1.53
CA ILE A 387 19.51 0.05 1.42
C ILE A 387 19.77 1.37 2.17
N ASN A 388 20.30 1.29 3.40
CA ASN A 388 20.71 2.44 4.20
C ASN A 388 22.20 2.39 4.53
N THR A 389 23.02 3.05 3.72
CA THR A 389 24.49 2.98 3.79
C THR A 389 25.10 3.67 5.00
N ASP A 390 24.35 4.54 5.69
CA ASP A 390 24.84 5.41 6.76
C ASP A 390 24.35 4.98 8.17
N ASP A 391 23.90 3.73 8.32
CA ASP A 391 23.56 3.18 9.65
C ASP A 391 24.83 2.82 10.44
N SER A 392 25.31 3.78 11.23
CA SER A 392 26.49 3.64 12.09
C SER A 392 26.39 2.48 13.09
N MET A 393 25.20 2.24 13.65
CA MET A 393 24.97 1.16 14.61
C MET A 393 25.17 -0.21 13.93
N VAL A 394 24.64 -0.37 12.71
CA VAL A 394 24.78 -1.60 11.92
C VAL A 394 26.22 -1.82 11.50
N TRP A 395 26.94 -0.78 11.06
CA TRP A 395 28.38 -0.86 10.78
C TRP A 395 29.19 -1.30 12.00
N HIS A 396 28.91 -0.73 13.18
CA HIS A 396 29.58 -1.11 14.41
C HIS A 396 29.32 -2.59 14.76
N LYS A 397 28.08 -3.06 14.61
CA LYS A 397 27.72 -4.46 14.85
C LYS A 397 28.41 -5.41 13.88
N LEU A 398 28.46 -5.04 12.60
CA LEU A 398 29.16 -5.80 11.57
C LEU A 398 30.67 -5.90 11.87
N GLY A 399 31.31 -4.81 12.30
CA GLY A 399 32.71 -4.80 12.71
C GLY A 399 33.00 -5.76 13.87
N ASN A 400 32.13 -5.76 14.89
CA ASN A 400 32.25 -6.71 16.01
C ASN A 400 32.12 -8.17 15.54
N LEU A 401 31.13 -8.49 14.70
CA LEU A 401 30.91 -9.85 14.18
C LEU A 401 32.08 -10.33 13.31
N TYR A 402 32.65 -9.46 12.49
CA TYR A 402 33.86 -9.79 11.73
C TYR A 402 35.07 -10.01 12.64
N GLY A 403 35.21 -9.24 13.72
CA GLY A 403 36.24 -9.44 14.73
C GLY A 403 36.13 -10.81 15.41
N ILE A 404 34.93 -11.21 15.84
CA ILE A 404 34.65 -12.54 16.41
C ILE A 404 34.98 -13.65 15.41
N SER A 405 34.65 -13.43 14.13
CA SER A 405 34.93 -14.36 13.03
C SER A 405 36.39 -14.31 12.56
N LYS A 406 37.27 -13.54 13.24
CA LYS A 406 38.69 -13.32 12.89
C LYS A 406 38.93 -12.75 11.49
N GLN A 407 37.91 -12.14 10.88
CA GLN A 407 37.99 -11.44 9.61
C GLN A 407 38.44 -9.99 9.85
N TYR A 408 39.63 -9.81 10.42
CA TYR A 408 40.08 -8.52 10.94
C TYR A 408 40.14 -7.41 9.88
N GLY A 409 40.47 -7.73 8.61
CA GLY A 409 40.43 -6.76 7.51
C GLY A 409 39.04 -6.15 7.31
N LYS A 410 38.00 -6.99 7.29
CA LYS A 410 36.62 -6.51 7.17
C LYS A 410 36.12 -5.80 8.44
N ALA A 411 36.60 -6.22 9.61
CA ALA A 411 36.31 -5.53 10.86
C ALA A 411 36.86 -4.10 10.84
N ILE A 412 38.10 -3.92 10.37
CA ILE A 412 38.74 -2.61 10.17
C ILE A 412 37.91 -1.75 9.21
N GLU A 413 37.54 -2.28 8.04
CA GLU A 413 36.71 -1.56 7.07
C GLU A 413 35.38 -1.10 7.69
N ALA A 414 34.71 -1.98 8.43
CA ALA A 414 33.44 -1.64 9.09
C ALA A 414 33.60 -0.56 10.16
N PHE A 415 34.61 -0.62 11.03
CA PHE A 415 34.85 0.43 12.02
C PHE A 415 35.29 1.75 11.39
N LEU A 416 36.01 1.72 10.27
CA LEU A 416 36.31 2.93 9.50
C LEU A 416 35.05 3.58 8.94
N GLN A 417 34.03 2.81 8.53
CA GLN A 417 32.72 3.36 8.15
C GLN A 417 32.02 4.03 9.34
N VAL A 418 32.07 3.42 10.54
CA VAL A 418 31.55 4.07 11.76
C VAL A 418 32.23 5.41 11.98
N LEU A 419 33.57 5.46 11.92
CA LEU A 419 34.34 6.70 12.14
C LEU A 419 34.23 7.73 11.01
N ARG A 420 33.82 7.30 9.81
CA ARG A 420 33.42 8.23 8.73
C ARG A 420 32.12 8.96 9.09
N ILE A 421 31.17 8.25 9.71
CA ILE A 421 29.85 8.77 10.10
C ILE A 421 29.95 9.58 11.40
N ASP A 422 30.61 9.03 12.43
CA ASP A 422 30.91 9.68 13.69
C ASP A 422 32.40 9.57 14.02
N PRO A 423 33.21 10.58 13.68
CA PRO A 423 34.64 10.61 13.98
C PRO A 423 35.00 10.55 15.48
N ASN A 424 34.04 10.81 16.37
CA ASN A 424 34.24 10.87 17.81
C ASN A 424 33.69 9.62 18.53
N ASP A 425 33.32 8.56 17.81
CA ASP A 425 32.93 7.29 18.44
C ASP A 425 34.17 6.59 19.04
N ALA A 426 34.40 6.85 20.32
CA ALA A 426 35.50 6.26 21.08
C ALA A 426 35.40 4.72 21.17
N SER A 427 34.20 4.13 21.08
CA SER A 427 34.02 2.67 21.07
C SER A 427 34.48 2.07 19.74
N ALA A 428 34.09 2.68 18.63
CA ALA A 428 34.54 2.26 17.31
C ALA A 428 36.05 2.44 17.14
N MET A 429 36.62 3.55 17.62
CA MET A 429 38.08 3.75 17.65
C MET A 429 38.79 2.68 18.46
N TYR A 430 38.32 2.38 19.67
CA TYR A 430 38.87 1.32 20.49
C TYR A 430 38.85 -0.04 19.76
N ASN A 431 37.71 -0.41 19.16
CA ASN A 431 37.56 -1.68 18.46
C ASN A 431 38.37 -1.75 17.16
N LEU A 432 38.52 -0.62 16.45
CA LEU A 432 39.43 -0.48 15.31
C LEU A 432 40.88 -0.74 15.74
N GLY A 433 41.31 -0.16 16.87
CA GLY A 433 42.62 -0.40 17.45
C GLY A 433 42.86 -1.88 17.77
N LEU A 434 41.86 -2.55 18.37
CA LEU A 434 41.92 -3.98 18.64
C LEU A 434 42.05 -4.79 17.35
N ALA A 435 41.28 -4.46 16.31
CA ALA A 435 41.35 -5.15 15.03
C ALA A 435 42.72 -4.95 14.34
N TYR A 436 43.33 -3.76 14.44
CA TYR A 436 44.70 -3.53 13.97
C TYR A 436 45.73 -4.35 14.76
N SER A 437 45.63 -4.38 16.09
CA SER A 437 46.55 -5.17 16.92
C SER A 437 46.46 -6.67 16.60
N LEU A 438 45.24 -7.22 16.53
CA LEU A 438 44.98 -8.63 16.23
C LEU A 438 45.37 -9.04 14.80
N SER A 439 45.40 -8.10 13.85
CA SER A 439 45.88 -8.33 12.48
C SER A 439 47.40 -8.09 12.31
N GLY A 440 48.12 -7.77 13.39
CA GLY A 440 49.57 -7.54 13.37
C GLY A 440 49.99 -6.13 12.91
N GLN A 441 49.04 -5.23 12.67
CA GLN A 441 49.23 -3.86 12.21
C GLN A 441 49.57 -2.91 13.38
N LYS A 442 50.69 -3.18 14.08
CA LYS A 442 51.09 -2.49 15.31
C LYS A 442 51.23 -0.97 15.17
N GLY A 443 51.68 -0.47 14.01
CA GLY A 443 51.82 0.96 13.75
C GLY A 443 50.47 1.68 13.79
N GLN A 444 49.48 1.16 13.06
CA GLN A 444 48.13 1.72 13.03
C GLN A 444 47.43 1.59 14.39
N ALA A 445 47.64 0.48 15.11
CA ALA A 445 47.14 0.33 16.49
C ALA A 445 47.70 1.44 17.41
N MET A 446 49.00 1.77 17.31
CA MET A 446 49.62 2.85 18.07
C MET A 446 49.06 4.24 17.69
N ASP A 447 48.76 4.47 16.41
CA ASP A 447 48.16 5.73 15.98
C ASP A 447 46.72 5.87 16.49
N VAL A 448 45.95 4.78 16.50
CA VAL A 448 44.63 4.75 17.15
C VAL A 448 44.74 5.07 18.64
N TYR A 449 45.72 4.50 19.37
CA TYR A 449 45.93 4.82 20.79
C TYR A 449 46.17 6.32 21.01
N LYS A 450 47.01 6.96 20.17
CA LYS A 450 47.27 8.41 20.29
C LYS A 450 46.00 9.24 20.08
N GLN A 451 45.21 8.88 19.08
CA GLN A 451 43.95 9.58 18.81
C GLN A 451 42.94 9.34 19.95
N LEU A 452 42.79 8.09 20.40
CA LEU A 452 41.90 7.73 21.50
C LEU A 452 42.33 8.39 22.81
N LYS A 453 43.62 8.59 23.06
CA LYS A 453 44.12 9.29 24.26
C LYS A 453 43.65 10.74 24.33
N ASN A 454 43.50 11.40 23.18
CA ASN A 454 42.98 12.77 23.14
C ASN A 454 41.45 12.81 23.28
N LEU A 455 40.76 11.79 22.77
CA LEU A 455 39.29 11.73 22.77
C LEU A 455 38.71 11.16 24.09
N ASN A 456 39.27 10.06 24.58
CA ASN A 456 38.87 9.36 25.79
C ASN A 456 40.11 8.68 26.44
N PRO A 457 40.81 9.38 27.35
CA PRO A 457 42.03 8.87 27.99
C PRO A 457 41.85 7.55 28.74
N GLU A 458 40.68 7.31 29.33
CA GLU A 458 40.39 6.09 30.09
C GLU A 458 40.35 4.87 29.17
N LYS A 459 39.55 4.93 28.09
CA LYS A 459 39.52 3.86 27.06
C LYS A 459 40.88 3.67 26.38
N ALA A 460 41.65 4.74 26.20
CA ALA A 460 42.99 4.65 25.64
C ALA A 460 43.94 3.87 26.53
N ASN A 461 43.91 4.10 27.85
CA ASN A 461 44.72 3.35 28.81
C ASN A 461 44.31 1.87 28.84
N GLU A 462 43.01 1.59 28.88
CA GLU A 462 42.49 0.22 28.78
C GLU A 462 42.99 -0.48 27.50
N PHE A 463 42.91 0.19 26.36
CA PHE A 463 43.40 -0.33 25.09
C PHE A 463 44.91 -0.61 25.11
N PHE A 464 45.70 0.31 25.67
CA PHE A 464 47.16 0.17 25.74
C PHE A 464 47.57 -1.07 26.55
N GLU A 465 46.97 -1.26 27.73
CA GLU A 465 47.24 -2.42 28.59
C GLU A 465 46.87 -3.73 27.92
N LYS A 466 45.74 -3.75 27.19
CA LYS A 466 45.19 -4.97 26.61
C LYS A 466 45.79 -5.37 25.26
N ALA A 467 46.23 -4.41 24.46
CA ALA A 467 46.50 -4.64 23.03
C ALA A 467 47.84 -4.11 22.52
N ILE A 468 48.58 -3.34 23.33
CA ILE A 468 49.90 -2.79 22.96
C ILE A 468 51.02 -3.33 23.86
N LEU A 469 50.75 -3.47 25.17
CA LEU A 469 51.71 -3.97 26.15
C LEU A 469 52.07 -5.48 26.03
N PRO A 470 51.12 -6.41 25.80
CA PRO A 470 51.41 -7.83 25.67
C PRO A 470 52.03 -8.18 24.30
#